data_AF-A0A0F0LVI3-F1
#
_entry.id   AF-A0A0F0LVI3-F1
#
_cell.length_a   1.000
_cell.length_b   1.000
_cell.length_c   1.000
_cell.angle_alpha   90.00
_cell.angle_beta   90.00
_cell.angle_gamma   90.00
#
_symmetry.space_group_name_H-M   'P 1'
#
loop_
_entity.id
_entity.type
_entity.pdbx_description
1 polymer ?
#
loop_
_entity_poly.entity_id
_entity_poly.type
_entity_poly.pdbx_seq_one_letter_code
_entity_poly.pdbx_strand_id
1 'polypeptide(L)'
;MSEKKKATKAAMAALDAAAHAAKDAKALSRELPKKQAKKLGALAADAKDLANTSKKKIARSPKKIEKRASEALSQLEKATAKVTRKITQAAKAKPESTAKPAPVPSAPVAATPAAAPAVDLAAFTAVQLRERARAAGKTGYSRLAKAQLIALLSS
;
A
#
# COMPACT_ATOMS: atom_id res chain seq x y z
N MET A 1 32.15 -3.15 -35.03
CA MET A 1 30.87 -2.38 -34.96
C MET A 1 29.73 -3.11 -34.24
N SER A 2 29.79 -4.44 -34.07
CA SER A 2 28.67 -5.23 -33.54
C SER A 2 28.48 -5.13 -32.02
N GLU A 3 29.56 -5.00 -31.26
CA GLU A 3 29.47 -4.93 -29.79
C GLU A 3 28.77 -3.66 -29.28
N LYS A 4 29.03 -2.51 -29.90
CA LYS A 4 28.35 -1.25 -29.54
C LYS A 4 26.83 -1.37 -29.78
N LYS A 5 26.42 -1.98 -30.89
CA LYS A 5 25.00 -2.23 -31.21
C LYS A 5 24.35 -3.19 -30.20
N LYS A 6 25.06 -4.26 -29.81
CA LYS A 6 24.60 -5.21 -28.79
C LYS A 6 24.45 -4.53 -27.42
N ALA A 7 25.43 -3.74 -27.01
CA ALA A 7 25.39 -3.00 -25.75
C ALA A 7 24.28 -1.94 -25.73
N THR A 8 24.03 -1.24 -26.85
CA THR A 8 22.89 -0.30 -26.93
C THR A 8 21.55 -1.02 -26.85
N LYS A 9 21.43 -2.19 -27.47
CA LYS A 9 20.20 -3.00 -27.39
C LYS A 9 19.97 -3.50 -25.96
N ALA A 10 21.02 -3.97 -25.28
CA ALA A 10 20.96 -4.37 -23.88
C ALA A 10 20.56 -3.20 -22.96
N ALA A 11 21.17 -2.02 -23.15
CA ALA A 11 20.82 -0.82 -22.40
C ALA A 11 19.36 -0.40 -22.62
N MET A 12 18.86 -0.45 -23.86
CA MET A 12 17.44 -0.18 -24.15
C MET A 12 16.52 -1.20 -23.50
N ALA A 13 16.85 -2.49 -23.56
CA ALA A 13 16.07 -3.54 -22.91
C ALA A 13 16.04 -3.37 -21.38
N ALA A 14 17.18 -3.01 -20.77
CA ALA A 14 17.24 -2.74 -19.34
C ALA A 14 16.41 -1.51 -18.93
N LEU A 15 16.42 -0.45 -19.75
CA LEU A 15 15.56 0.72 -19.54
C LEU A 15 14.08 0.39 -19.68
N ASP A 16 13.71 -0.44 -20.64
CA ASP A 16 12.33 -0.86 -20.86
C ASP A 16 11.82 -1.73 -19.69
N ALA A 17 12.64 -2.69 -19.24
CA ALA A 17 12.36 -3.48 -18.04
C ALA A 17 12.22 -2.59 -16.79
N ALA A 18 13.11 -1.60 -16.62
CA ALA A 18 13.00 -0.63 -15.53
C ALA A 18 11.72 0.22 -15.63
N ALA A 19 11.29 0.60 -16.84
CA ALA A 19 10.05 1.34 -17.06
C ALA A 19 8.80 0.50 -16.73
N HIS A 20 8.81 -0.79 -17.06
CA HIS A 20 7.76 -1.73 -16.69
C HIS A 20 7.69 -1.89 -15.16
N ALA A 21 8.82 -2.19 -14.51
CA ALA A 21 8.91 -2.28 -13.05
C ALA A 21 8.49 -0.97 -12.36
N ALA A 22 8.79 0.18 -12.95
CA ALA A 22 8.34 1.48 -12.47
C ALA A 22 6.82 1.65 -12.53
N LYS A 23 6.17 1.18 -13.61
CA LYS A 23 4.69 1.20 -13.72
C LYS A 23 4.05 0.30 -12.66
N ASP A 24 4.59 -0.90 -12.46
CA ASP A 24 4.08 -1.84 -11.46
C ASP A 24 4.27 -1.29 -10.04
N ALA A 25 5.44 -0.72 -9.73
CA ALA A 25 5.67 -0.07 -8.46
C ALA A 25 4.82 1.18 -8.26
N LYS A 26 4.51 1.94 -9.33
CA LYS A 26 3.55 3.05 -9.28
C LYS A 26 2.16 2.54 -8.95
N ALA A 27 1.71 1.45 -9.57
CA ALA A 27 0.41 0.83 -9.27
C ALA A 27 0.37 0.36 -7.81
N LEU A 28 1.38 -0.39 -7.36
CA LEU A 28 1.53 -0.83 -5.97
C LEU A 28 1.55 0.36 -5.00
N SER A 29 2.18 1.48 -5.36
CA SER A 29 2.22 2.67 -4.51
C SER A 29 0.84 3.27 -4.22
N ARG A 30 -0.17 3.03 -5.08
CA ARG A 30 -1.54 3.54 -4.88
C ARG A 30 -2.33 2.72 -3.87
N GLU A 31 -2.03 1.43 -3.76
CA GLU A 31 -2.63 0.46 -2.83
C GLU A 31 -1.99 0.52 -1.43
N LEU A 32 -0.81 1.13 -1.32
CA LEU A 32 -0.01 1.13 -0.11
C LEU A 32 -0.25 2.37 0.79
N PRO A 33 -0.02 2.26 2.11
CA PRO A 33 -0.12 3.39 3.02
C PRO A 33 0.82 4.55 2.65
N LYS A 34 0.40 5.80 2.95
CA LYS A 34 1.04 7.07 2.50
C LYS A 34 2.58 7.11 2.59
N LYS A 35 3.18 6.55 3.64
CA LYS A 35 4.65 6.57 3.83
C LYS A 35 5.37 5.64 2.83
N GLN A 36 4.77 4.51 2.49
CA GLN A 36 5.29 3.49 1.58
C GLN A 36 5.00 3.91 0.14
N ALA A 37 3.80 4.43 -0.11
CA ALA A 37 3.39 5.04 -1.37
C ALA A 37 4.37 6.11 -1.84
N LYS A 38 4.75 7.06 -0.97
CA LYS A 38 5.74 8.11 -1.30
C LYS A 38 7.10 7.54 -1.72
N LYS A 39 7.59 6.52 -1.02
CA LYS A 39 8.93 5.94 -1.28
C LYS A 39 8.97 5.18 -2.60
N LEU A 40 7.99 4.31 -2.85
CA LEU A 40 7.90 3.59 -4.12
C LEU A 40 7.57 4.52 -5.29
N GLY A 41 6.71 5.51 -5.08
CA GLY A 41 6.35 6.49 -6.10
C GLY A 41 7.52 7.37 -6.55
N ALA A 42 8.44 7.74 -5.64
CA ALA A 42 9.66 8.47 -5.97
C ALA A 42 10.63 7.61 -6.78
N LEU A 43 10.95 6.40 -6.30
CA LEU A 43 11.83 5.46 -7.01
C LEU A 43 11.29 5.08 -8.41
N ALA A 44 9.96 4.93 -8.54
CA ALA A 44 9.32 4.69 -9.81
C ALA A 44 9.40 5.90 -10.76
N ALA A 45 9.37 7.13 -10.23
CA ALA A 45 9.55 8.33 -11.05
C ALA A 45 10.99 8.41 -11.58
N ASP A 46 11.99 8.23 -10.70
CA ASP A 46 13.42 8.21 -11.10
C ASP A 46 13.71 7.14 -12.16
N ALA A 47 13.14 5.94 -12.02
CA ALA A 47 13.27 4.86 -13.00
C ALA A 47 12.62 5.21 -14.35
N LYS A 48 11.48 5.92 -14.33
CA LYS A 48 10.79 6.37 -15.54
C LYS A 48 11.56 7.50 -16.24
N ASP A 49 12.17 8.41 -15.50
CA ASP A 49 13.02 9.48 -16.06
C ASP A 49 14.29 8.90 -16.69
N LEU A 50 14.88 7.87 -16.08
CA LEU A 50 15.96 7.09 -16.69
C LEU A 50 15.56 6.46 -18.03
N ALA A 51 14.35 5.90 -18.12
CA ALA A 51 13.83 5.32 -19.37
C ALA A 51 13.59 6.36 -20.47
N ASN A 52 13.30 7.62 -20.12
CA ASN A 52 13.13 8.73 -21.07
C ASN A 52 14.47 9.32 -21.56
N THR A 53 15.62 8.74 -21.20
CA THR A 53 16.92 9.23 -21.69
C THR A 53 17.05 9.09 -23.21
N SER A 54 17.66 10.09 -23.84
CA SER A 54 17.71 10.15 -25.30
C SER A 54 18.54 9.02 -25.92
N LYS A 55 18.09 8.49 -27.07
CA LYS A 55 18.81 7.48 -27.89
C LYS A 55 20.29 7.84 -28.11
N LYS A 56 20.61 9.14 -28.23
CA LYS A 56 21.97 9.64 -28.40
C LYS A 56 22.83 9.42 -27.14
N LYS A 57 22.27 9.63 -25.94
CA LYS A 57 22.96 9.31 -24.66
C LYS A 57 23.11 7.80 -24.45
N ILE A 58 22.11 7.02 -24.84
CA ILE A 58 22.16 5.55 -24.78
C ILE A 58 23.27 5.01 -25.69
N ALA A 59 23.37 5.54 -26.91
CA ALA A 59 24.43 5.17 -27.85
C ALA A 59 25.83 5.58 -27.39
N ARG A 60 25.95 6.73 -26.72
CA ARG A 60 27.24 7.27 -26.26
C ARG A 60 27.77 6.54 -25.03
N SER A 61 26.89 6.06 -24.15
CA SER A 61 27.28 5.39 -22.90
C SER A 61 26.36 4.24 -22.51
N PRO A 62 26.31 3.15 -23.31
CA PRO A 62 25.37 2.05 -23.07
C PRO A 62 25.62 1.35 -21.74
N LYS A 63 26.89 1.06 -21.40
CA LYS A 63 27.28 0.41 -20.13
C LYS A 63 26.86 1.21 -18.89
N LYS A 64 26.93 2.56 -18.95
CA LYS A 64 26.52 3.41 -17.83
C LYS A 64 25.00 3.42 -17.65
N ILE A 65 24.27 3.42 -18.76
CA ILE A 65 22.80 3.40 -18.77
C ILE A 65 22.30 2.05 -18.22
N GLU A 66 22.89 0.95 -18.67
CA GLU A 66 22.58 -0.39 -18.16
C GLU A 66 22.86 -0.53 -16.66
N LYS A 67 24.00 0.01 -16.18
CA LYS A 67 24.31 0.05 -14.74
C LYS A 67 23.29 0.87 -13.94
N ARG A 68 22.85 2.02 -14.46
CA ARG A 68 21.83 2.84 -13.80
C ARG A 68 20.45 2.19 -13.81
N ALA A 69 20.09 1.52 -14.89
CA ALA A 69 18.84 0.76 -14.99
C ALA A 69 18.81 -0.41 -14.00
N SER A 70 19.91 -1.16 -13.89
CA SER A 70 20.03 -2.26 -12.92
C SER A 70 20.06 -1.78 -11.46
N GLU A 71 20.72 -0.64 -11.18
CA GLU A 71 20.65 0.01 -9.86
C GLU A 71 19.21 0.43 -9.51
N ALA A 72 18.46 0.99 -10.46
CA ALA A 72 17.06 1.37 -10.26
C ALA A 72 16.18 0.14 -9.97
N LEU A 73 16.35 -0.96 -10.70
CA LEU A 73 15.67 -2.24 -10.43
C LEU A 73 16.01 -2.77 -9.04
N SER A 74 17.30 -2.80 -8.67
CA SER A 74 17.75 -3.22 -7.34
C SER A 74 17.17 -2.36 -6.21
N GLN A 75 17.02 -1.04 -6.43
CA GLN A 75 16.40 -0.15 -5.44
C GLN A 75 14.89 -0.38 -5.33
N LEU A 76 14.22 -0.61 -6.46
CA LEU A 76 12.81 -0.98 -6.51
C LEU A 76 12.55 -2.28 -5.76
N GLU A 77 13.33 -3.34 -6.02
CA GLU A 77 13.24 -4.65 -5.34
C GLU A 77 13.50 -4.52 -3.83
N LYS A 78 14.52 -3.77 -3.43
CA LYS A 78 14.79 -3.52 -2.00
C LYS A 78 13.65 -2.75 -1.34
N ALA A 79 13.04 -1.80 -2.04
CA ALA A 79 11.94 -1.02 -1.54
C ALA A 79 10.66 -1.87 -1.42
N THR A 80 10.31 -2.66 -2.44
CA THR A 80 9.19 -3.61 -2.36
C THR A 80 9.43 -4.66 -1.29
N ALA A 81 10.61 -5.26 -1.19
CA ALA A 81 10.92 -6.22 -0.12
C ALA A 81 10.81 -5.61 1.30
N LYS A 82 11.22 -4.35 1.48
CA LYS A 82 11.04 -3.62 2.75
C LYS A 82 9.56 -3.35 3.04
N VAL A 83 8.78 -3.03 2.01
CA VAL A 83 7.34 -2.82 2.13
C VAL A 83 6.64 -4.13 2.49
N THR A 84 6.93 -5.22 1.79
CA THR A 84 6.40 -6.55 2.09
C THR A 84 6.76 -6.99 3.49
N ARG A 85 8.02 -6.84 3.92
CA ARG A 85 8.44 -7.12 5.30
C ARG A 85 7.69 -6.30 6.34
N LYS A 86 7.47 -5.00 6.09
CA LYS A 86 6.71 -4.14 7.00
C LYS A 86 5.24 -4.55 7.07
N ILE A 87 4.64 -4.96 5.96
CA ILE A 87 3.26 -5.43 5.91
C ILE A 87 3.13 -6.78 6.64
N THR A 88 4.03 -7.72 6.40
CA THR A 88 4.01 -9.04 7.05
C THR A 88 4.35 -8.96 8.53
N GLN A 89 5.28 -8.11 8.96
CA GLN A 89 5.55 -7.85 10.38
C GLN A 89 4.39 -7.12 11.05
N ALA A 90 3.72 -6.18 10.38
CA ALA A 90 2.51 -5.56 10.93
C ALA A 90 1.36 -6.57 11.07
N ALA A 91 1.31 -7.61 10.21
CA ALA A 91 0.36 -8.70 10.34
C ALA A 91 0.74 -9.70 11.46
N LYS A 92 2.04 -9.91 11.71
CA LYS A 92 2.56 -10.84 12.73
C LYS A 92 2.76 -10.21 14.12
N ALA A 93 2.72 -8.88 14.21
CA ALA A 93 2.73 -8.11 15.46
C ALA A 93 1.33 -7.58 15.81
N LYS A 94 0.30 -8.43 15.67
CA LYS A 94 -0.84 -8.36 16.59
C LYS A 94 -0.35 -9.06 17.86
N PRO A 95 0.07 -8.34 18.92
CA PRO A 95 0.18 -8.98 20.22
C PRO A 95 -1.22 -9.45 20.60
N GLU A 96 -1.35 -10.76 20.77
CA GLU A 96 -2.13 -11.29 21.87
C GLU A 96 -1.69 -10.55 23.13
N SER A 97 -2.50 -9.59 23.58
CA SER A 97 -2.55 -9.25 25.00
C SER A 97 -3.91 -9.68 25.50
N THR A 98 -3.97 -10.99 25.74
CA THR A 98 -4.37 -11.58 27.03
C THR A 98 -5.55 -10.93 27.77
N ALA A 99 -6.63 -11.69 27.82
CA ALA A 99 -7.69 -11.55 28.81
C ALA A 99 -7.21 -11.96 30.23
N LYS A 100 -7.61 -11.13 31.23
CA LYS A 100 -8.02 -11.39 32.64
C LYS A 100 -7.00 -11.95 33.67
N PRO A 101 -7.12 -11.61 34.99
CA PRO A 101 -8.34 -11.70 35.82
C PRO A 101 -8.72 -10.44 36.64
N ALA A 102 -9.96 -10.43 37.14
CA ALA A 102 -10.60 -9.37 37.95
C ALA A 102 -10.11 -9.33 39.42
N PRO A 103 -10.55 -8.35 40.25
CA PRO A 103 -11.81 -8.54 40.97
C PRO A 103 -12.77 -7.32 41.01
N VAL A 104 -14.05 -7.68 41.15
CA VAL A 104 -15.32 -6.95 41.37
C VAL A 104 -15.35 -6.22 42.74
N PRO A 105 -16.36 -5.39 43.16
CA PRO A 105 -17.77 -5.38 42.69
C PRO A 105 -18.54 -4.04 42.67
N SER A 106 -19.62 -4.01 41.87
CA SER A 106 -20.92 -3.36 42.15
C SER A 106 -21.80 -3.62 40.91
N ALA A 107 -22.52 -4.74 40.88
CA ALA A 107 -23.89 -4.92 41.34
C ALA A 107 -24.90 -4.80 40.17
N PRO A 108 -25.99 -5.58 40.17
CA PRO A 108 -26.50 -6.23 38.97
C PRO A 108 -27.86 -5.66 38.53
N VAL A 109 -28.07 -5.48 37.23
CA VAL A 109 -29.44 -5.57 36.69
C VAL A 109 -29.42 -6.10 35.26
N ALA A 110 -29.92 -7.33 35.15
CA ALA A 110 -30.78 -7.88 34.10
C ALA A 110 -30.71 -7.26 32.69
N ALA A 111 -30.34 -8.09 31.73
CA ALA A 111 -31.29 -8.73 30.81
C ALA A 111 -30.62 -8.97 29.45
N THR A 112 -30.32 -10.23 29.19
CA THR A 112 -30.30 -10.74 27.81
C THR A 112 -31.66 -10.45 27.17
N PRO A 113 -31.66 -10.01 25.91
CA PRO A 113 -32.29 -10.89 24.94
C PRO A 113 -31.35 -11.16 23.78
N ALA A 114 -31.39 -12.42 23.34
CA ALA A 114 -30.84 -12.83 22.06
C ALA A 114 -31.40 -11.92 20.94
N ALA A 115 -30.52 -11.29 20.17
CA ALA A 115 -30.91 -10.49 19.01
C ALA A 115 -29.79 -10.48 17.96
N ALA A 116 -29.87 -11.44 17.02
CA ALA A 116 -29.19 -11.44 15.72
C ALA A 116 -27.65 -11.32 15.75
N PRO A 117 -26.91 -11.55 14.65
CA PRO A 117 -25.54 -11.08 14.56
C PRO A 117 -25.59 -9.54 14.50
N ALA A 118 -25.74 -8.89 15.66
CA ALA A 118 -25.51 -7.46 15.82
C ALA A 118 -24.03 -7.24 15.51
N VAL A 119 -23.75 -7.00 14.23
CA VAL A 119 -22.41 -6.80 13.73
C VAL A 119 -21.80 -5.69 14.57
N ASP A 120 -20.75 -5.99 15.34
CA ASP A 120 -20.16 -5.04 16.28
C ASP A 120 -19.61 -3.82 15.53
N LEU A 121 -20.45 -2.80 15.38
CA LEU A 121 -20.14 -1.57 14.66
C LEU A 121 -18.98 -0.81 15.33
N ALA A 122 -18.73 -1.04 16.63
CA ALA A 122 -17.65 -0.39 17.36
C ALA A 122 -16.28 -0.96 16.99
N ALA A 123 -16.19 -2.22 16.55
CA ALA A 123 -14.96 -2.85 16.08
C ALA A 123 -14.50 -2.30 14.71
N PHE A 124 -15.41 -1.74 13.90
CA PHE A 124 -15.07 -1.23 12.57
C PHE A 124 -14.32 0.10 12.62
N THR A 125 -13.47 0.31 11.62
CA THR A 125 -12.84 1.61 11.39
C THR A 125 -13.84 2.61 10.78
N ALA A 126 -13.56 3.91 10.89
CA ALA A 126 -14.42 4.94 10.30
C ALA A 126 -14.59 4.79 8.78
N VAL A 127 -13.62 4.19 8.07
CA VAL A 127 -13.73 3.92 6.63
C VAL A 127 -14.74 2.80 6.35
N GLN A 128 -14.66 1.69 7.08
CA GLN A 128 -15.58 0.55 6.94
C GLN A 128 -17.02 0.93 7.29
N LEU A 129 -17.22 1.79 8.30
CA LEU A 129 -18.54 2.30 8.63
C LEU A 129 -19.12 3.19 7.51
N ARG A 130 -18.29 3.96 6.81
CA ARG A 130 -18.75 4.78 5.66
C ARG A 130 -19.14 3.91 4.46
N GLU A 131 -18.40 2.84 4.20
CA GLU A 131 -18.76 1.88 3.14
C GLU A 131 -20.08 1.19 3.46
N ARG A 132 -20.29 0.79 4.71
CA ARG A 132 -21.56 0.24 5.15
C ARG A 132 -22.71 1.26 5.09
N ALA A 133 -22.47 2.51 5.46
CA ALA A 133 -23.46 3.59 5.32
C ALA A 133 -23.83 3.83 3.85
N ARG A 134 -22.86 3.74 2.93
CA ARG A 134 -23.09 3.78 1.48
C ARG A 134 -23.91 2.59 0.99
N ALA A 135 -23.56 1.38 1.43
CA ALA A 135 -24.28 0.16 1.06
C ALA A 135 -25.72 0.17 1.60
N ALA A 136 -25.94 0.79 2.76
CA ALA A 136 -27.26 1.02 3.35
C ALA A 136 -28.01 2.22 2.74
N GLY A 137 -27.45 2.89 1.73
CA GLY A 137 -28.09 4.02 1.04
C GLY A 137 -28.24 5.30 1.89
N LYS A 138 -27.62 5.37 3.07
CA LYS A 138 -27.66 6.58 3.91
C LYS A 138 -26.86 7.69 3.22
N THR A 139 -27.25 8.96 3.38
CA THR A 139 -26.54 10.14 2.86
C THR A 139 -25.97 10.98 4.01
N GLY A 140 -25.11 11.96 3.72
CA GLY A 140 -24.53 12.83 4.77
C GLY A 140 -23.44 12.21 5.66
N TYR A 141 -23.16 10.91 5.53
CA TYR A 141 -22.19 10.19 6.36
C TYR A 141 -20.72 10.61 6.15
N SER A 142 -20.37 11.27 5.04
CA SER A 142 -18.98 11.62 4.70
C SER A 142 -18.30 12.53 5.74
N ARG A 143 -19.08 13.37 6.42
CA ARG A 143 -18.59 14.33 7.43
C ARG A 143 -18.69 13.81 8.86
N LEU A 144 -19.32 12.64 9.06
CA LEU A 144 -19.56 12.09 10.40
C LEU A 144 -18.30 11.47 11.01
N ALA A 145 -18.16 11.64 12.32
CA ALA A 145 -17.17 10.96 13.15
C ALA A 145 -17.56 9.50 13.41
N LYS A 146 -16.63 8.66 13.88
CA LYS A 146 -16.86 7.21 14.09
C LYS A 146 -18.11 6.93 14.95
N ALA A 147 -18.27 7.64 16.07
CA ALA A 147 -19.44 7.47 16.94
C ALA A 147 -20.76 7.83 16.23
N GLN A 148 -20.77 8.90 15.44
CA GLN A 148 -21.94 9.34 14.67
C GLN A 148 -22.28 8.37 13.53
N LEU A 149 -21.26 7.77 12.89
CA LEU A 149 -21.45 6.73 11.88
C LEU A 149 -22.07 5.45 12.47
N ILE A 150 -21.68 5.07 13.70
CA ILE A 150 -22.28 3.94 14.41
C ILE A 150 -23.75 4.25 14.71
N ALA A 151 -24.05 5.41 15.28
CA ALA A 151 -25.43 5.82 15.57
C ALA A 151 -26.33 5.82 14.31
N LEU A 152 -25.82 6.32 13.17
CA LEU A 152 -26.52 6.33 11.89
C LEU A 152 -26.85 4.92 11.36
N LEU A 153 -25.97 3.96 11.63
CA LEU A 153 -26.10 2.57 11.17
C LEU A 153 -26.92 1.70 12.14
N SER A 154 -27.05 2.12 13.39
CA SER A 154 -27.96 1.53 14.38
C SER A 154 -29.39 2.11 14.31
N SER A 155 -29.63 3.08 13.42
CA SER A 155 -30.95 3.70 13.15
C SER A 155 -31.57 3.19 11.86
#